data_AF-A0A0S8AXH9-F1
#
_entry.id   AF-A0A0S8AXH9-F1
#
_cell.length_a   1.000
_cell.length_b   1.000
_cell.length_c   1.000
_cell.angle_alpha   90.00
_cell.angle_beta   90.00
_cell.angle_gamma   90.00
#
_symmetry.space_group_name_H-M   'P 1'
#
loop_
_entity.id
_entity.type
_entity.pdbx_description
1 polymer ?
#
loop_
_entity_poly.entity_id
_entity_poly.type
_entity_poly.pdbx_seq_one_letter_code
_entity_poly.pdbx_strand_id
1 'polypeptide(L)'
;GFCPRGEGGRFIEEHRSYIGGSVPVNVDGGLKAKGHPIGATGVSMTYEIVKQLRGDAGERQVPGASVGLTHNVGGIGQYCFVQVLTRE
;
A
#
# COMPACT_ATOMS: atom_id res chain seq x y z
N GLY A 1 11.82 4.30 -4.27
CA GLY A 1 11.98 3.43 -3.09
C GLY A 1 12.13 2.00 -3.54
N PHE A 2 11.06 1.42 -4.09
CA PHE A 2 11.04 0.02 -4.54
C PHE A 2 11.60 -0.21 -5.96
N CYS A 3 11.80 0.88 -6.71
CA CYS A 3 12.43 0.88 -8.02
C CYS A 3 13.25 2.18 -8.23
N PRO A 4 14.20 2.19 -9.19
CA PRO A 4 14.92 3.38 -9.61
C PRO A 4 14.01 4.48 -10.16
N ARG A 5 14.52 5.71 -10.19
CA ARG A 5 13.80 6.87 -10.74
C ARG A 5 13.50 6.64 -12.23
N GLY A 6 12.24 6.81 -12.62
CA GLY A 6 11.78 6.61 -14.00
C GLY A 6 11.32 5.18 -14.32
N GLU A 7 11.55 4.21 -13.42
CA GLU A 7 11.23 2.81 -13.68
C GLU A 7 9.88 2.34 -13.10
N GLY A 8 9.05 3.28 -12.65
CA GLY A 8 7.73 2.96 -12.08
C GLY A 8 6.80 2.25 -13.05
N GLY A 9 6.84 2.59 -14.35
CA GLY A 9 6.03 1.92 -15.38
C GLY A 9 6.41 0.45 -15.52
N ARG A 10 7.70 0.16 -15.71
CA ARG A 10 8.22 -1.21 -15.78
C ARG A 10 7.92 -2.02 -14.53
N PHE A 11 8.02 -1.42 -13.34
CA PHE A 11 7.65 -2.08 -12.07
C PHE A 11 6.19 -2.57 -12.06
N ILE A 12 5.26 -1.83 -12.67
CA ILE A 12 3.87 -2.25 -12.82
C ILE A 12 3.71 -3.31 -13.91
N GLU A 13 4.35 -3.14 -15.06
CA GLU A 13 4.31 -4.09 -16.19
C GLU A 13 4.85 -5.48 -15.82
N GLU A 14 5.90 -5.53 -15.00
CA GLU A 14 6.46 -6.77 -14.45
C GLU A 14 5.63 -7.38 -13.32
N HIS A 15 4.44 -6.82 -13.03
CA HIS A 15 3.54 -7.23 -11.96
C HIS A 15 4.17 -7.27 -10.56
N ARG A 16 5.25 -6.52 -10.33
CA ARG A 16 5.95 -6.49 -9.04
C ARG A 16 5.13 -5.89 -7.91
N SER A 17 4.10 -5.10 -8.26
CA SER A 17 3.15 -4.48 -7.34
C SER A 17 1.93 -5.34 -6.98
N TYR A 18 1.81 -6.55 -7.56
CA TYR A 18 0.62 -7.39 -7.43
C TYR A 18 0.76 -8.33 -6.23
N ILE A 19 -0.33 -8.96 -5.78
CA ILE A 19 -0.26 -10.07 -4.82
C ILE A 19 0.60 -11.19 -5.44
N GLY A 20 1.62 -11.65 -4.70
CA GLY A 20 2.62 -12.59 -5.19
C GLY A 20 3.82 -11.93 -5.89
N GLY A 21 3.75 -10.63 -6.18
CA GLY A 21 4.88 -9.83 -6.65
C GLY A 21 5.85 -9.46 -5.52
N SER A 22 6.93 -8.75 -5.86
CA SER A 22 7.98 -8.41 -4.89
C SER A 22 7.53 -7.46 -3.77
N VAL A 23 6.65 -6.51 -4.07
CA VAL A 23 6.12 -5.54 -3.09
C VAL A 23 4.67 -5.24 -3.46
N PRO A 24 3.68 -5.97 -2.91
CA PRO A 24 2.27 -5.69 -3.19
C PRO A 24 1.88 -4.27 -2.76
N VAL A 25 1.24 -3.51 -3.66
CA VAL A 25 0.84 -2.11 -3.42
C VAL A 25 -0.65 -1.93 -3.68
N ASN A 26 -1.34 -1.24 -2.76
CA ASN A 26 -2.76 -0.88 -2.92
C ASN A 26 -3.66 -2.09 -3.25
N VAL A 27 -3.43 -3.21 -2.58
CA VAL A 27 -4.19 -4.47 -2.77
C VAL A 27 -5.67 -4.35 -2.40
N ASP A 28 -6.09 -3.24 -1.78
CA ASP A 28 -7.49 -2.84 -1.54
C ASP A 28 -8.10 -2.02 -2.69
N GLY A 29 -7.36 -1.85 -3.79
CA GLY A 29 -7.73 -1.02 -4.94
C GLY A 29 -7.21 0.42 -4.84
N GLY A 30 -6.62 0.82 -3.71
CA GLY A 30 -6.10 2.16 -3.47
C GLY A 30 -7.16 3.25 -3.66
N LEU A 31 -6.72 4.51 -3.70
CA LEU A 31 -7.62 5.66 -3.82
C LEU A 31 -8.42 5.65 -5.14
N LYS A 32 -7.92 4.96 -6.17
CA LYS A 32 -8.54 4.90 -7.49
C LYS A 32 -9.83 4.08 -7.50
N ALA A 33 -9.85 2.92 -6.84
CA ALA A 33 -11.02 2.02 -6.82
C ALA A 33 -11.77 2.04 -5.49
N LYS A 34 -11.05 2.04 -4.35
CA LYS A 34 -11.68 2.13 -3.01
C LYS A 34 -12.33 3.51 -2.77
N GLY A 35 -11.81 4.54 -3.43
CA GLY A 35 -12.22 5.93 -3.26
C GLY A 35 -11.29 6.74 -2.36
N HIS A 36 -11.51 8.05 -2.34
CA HIS A 36 -10.65 9.03 -1.65
C HIS A 36 -11.45 10.05 -0.81
N PRO A 37 -12.07 9.62 0.30
CA PRO A 37 -12.54 10.57 1.31
C PRO A 37 -11.31 11.21 1.98
N ILE A 38 -11.06 12.48 1.69
CA ILE A 38 -9.78 13.18 2.00
C ILE A 38 -9.31 12.92 3.43
N GLY A 39 -10.14 13.25 4.43
CA GLY A 39 -9.77 13.10 5.85
C GLY A 39 -9.66 11.64 6.33
N ALA A 40 -10.37 10.71 5.72
CA ALA A 40 -10.38 9.30 6.14
C ALA A 40 -9.32 8.44 5.42
N THR A 41 -8.67 8.98 4.39
CA THR A 41 -7.76 8.19 3.54
C THR A 41 -6.57 7.63 4.31
N GLY A 42 -5.87 8.46 5.10
CA GLY A 42 -4.73 8.00 5.88
C GLY A 42 -5.09 6.86 6.85
N VAL A 43 -6.22 7.01 7.57
CA VAL A 43 -6.72 5.96 8.48
C VAL A 43 -7.09 4.70 7.72
N SER A 44 -7.73 4.80 6.56
CA SER A 44 -8.09 3.64 5.74
C SER A 44 -6.87 2.87 5.22
N MET A 45 -5.74 3.54 4.98
CA MET A 45 -4.48 2.89 4.58
C MET A 45 -3.90 2.11 5.76
N THR A 46 -3.86 2.71 6.95
CA THR A 46 -3.41 2.00 8.17
C THR A 46 -4.32 0.81 8.49
N TYR A 47 -5.63 0.97 8.34
CA TYR A 47 -6.60 -0.12 8.51
C TYR A 47 -6.30 -1.31 7.58
N GLU A 48 -6.06 -1.06 6.30
CA GLU A 48 -5.71 -2.12 5.35
C GLU A 48 -4.39 -2.81 5.72
N ILE A 49 -3.35 -2.04 6.05
CA ILE A 49 -2.06 -2.61 6.47
C ILE A 49 -2.23 -3.48 7.73
N VAL A 50 -3.00 -3.04 8.72
CA VAL A 50 -3.26 -3.84 9.93
C VAL A 50 -4.01 -5.13 9.59
N LYS A 51 -5.01 -5.09 8.69
CA LYS A 51 -5.69 -6.32 8.23
C LYS A 51 -4.72 -7.29 7.58
N GLN A 52 -3.87 -6.81 6.68
CA GLN A 52 -2.86 -7.62 6.01
C GLN A 52 -1.89 -8.24 7.00
N LEU A 53 -1.38 -7.43 7.93
CA LEU A 53 -0.50 -7.89 9.00
C LEU A 53 -1.19 -8.87 9.95
N ARG A 54 -2.52 -8.84 10.14
CA ARG A 54 -3.21 -9.81 10.99
C ARG A 54 -3.61 -11.10 10.29
N GLY A 55 -3.60 -11.14 8.96
CA GLY A 55 -4.15 -12.26 8.21
C GLY A 55 -5.65 -12.16 7.94
N ASP A 56 -6.25 -10.98 8.16
CA ASP A 56 -7.70 -10.76 8.11
C ASP A 56 -8.17 -10.14 6.78
N ALA A 57 -7.33 -10.12 5.74
CA ALA A 57 -7.64 -9.44 4.47
C ALA A 57 -8.43 -10.29 3.46
N GLY A 58 -8.83 -11.51 3.82
CA GLY A 58 -9.67 -12.39 3.00
C GLY A 58 -9.01 -12.73 1.66
N GLU A 59 -9.75 -12.65 0.56
CA GLU A 59 -9.26 -12.95 -0.80
C GLU A 59 -8.08 -12.06 -1.23
N ARG A 60 -7.90 -10.90 -0.60
CA ARG A 60 -6.83 -9.94 -0.92
C ARG A 60 -5.60 -10.11 -0.04
N GLN A 61 -5.52 -11.19 0.74
CA GLN A 61 -4.42 -11.44 1.67
C GLN A 61 -3.09 -11.59 0.95
N VAL A 62 -2.11 -10.80 1.37
CA VAL A 62 -0.71 -10.94 0.95
C VAL A 62 -0.08 -12.09 1.75
N PRO A 63 0.45 -13.14 1.09
CA PRO A 63 1.10 -14.24 1.77
C PRO A 63 2.34 -13.77 2.55
N GLY A 64 2.44 -14.17 3.82
CA GLY A 64 3.63 -13.90 4.63
C GLY A 64 3.83 -12.42 5.02
N ALA A 65 2.82 -11.57 4.92
CA ALA A 65 2.92 -10.17 5.31
C ALA A 65 3.33 -10.04 6.80
N SER A 66 4.52 -9.46 7.04
CA SER A 66 5.10 -9.20 8.36
C SER A 66 5.48 -7.73 8.57
N VAL A 67 5.67 -6.98 7.49
CA VAL A 67 5.96 -5.54 7.46
C VAL A 67 5.03 -4.87 6.45
N GLY A 68 4.44 -3.74 6.83
CA GLY A 68 3.60 -2.93 5.96
C GLY A 68 3.96 -1.44 6.05
N LEU A 69 3.66 -0.70 4.98
CA LEU A 69 3.97 0.73 4.87
C LEU A 69 2.77 1.51 4.35
N THR A 70 2.49 2.66 4.95
CA THR A 70 1.60 3.68 4.37
C THR A 70 2.43 4.87 3.92
N HIS A 71 2.07 5.47 2.77
CA HIS A 71 2.64 6.73 2.28
C HIS A 71 1.49 7.64 1.87
N ASN A 72 1.02 8.45 2.82
CA ASN A 72 -0.09 9.37 2.60
C ASN A 72 0.44 10.75 2.23
N VAL A 73 -0.05 11.29 1.12
CA VAL A 73 0.42 12.55 0.54
C VAL A 73 -0.73 13.56 0.54
N GLY A 74 -0.46 14.76 1.07
CA GLY A 74 -1.37 15.90 1.10
C GLY A 74 -1.06 16.93 0.01
N GLY A 75 -2.10 17.45 -0.63
CA GLY A 75 -1.97 18.37 -1.77
C GLY A 75 -1.23 17.70 -2.93
N ILE A 76 -0.32 18.45 -3.56
CA ILE A 76 0.54 17.96 -4.64
C ILE A 76 1.92 17.49 -4.14
N GLY A 77 2.02 17.10 -2.86
CA GLY A 77 3.29 16.71 -2.22
C GLY A 77 3.79 17.67 -1.15
N GLN A 78 2.91 18.52 -0.59
CA GLN A 78 3.31 19.49 0.44
C GLN A 78 3.53 18.83 1.80
N TYR A 79 2.76 17.78 2.08
CA TYR A 79 2.84 17.02 3.32
C TYR A 79 2.89 15.54 2.97
N CYS A 80 3.81 14.81 3.60
CA CYS A 80 3.91 13.37 3.46
C CYS A 80 4.00 12.73 4.84
N PHE A 81 3.08 11.82 5.13
CA PHE A 81 3.08 11.03 6.35
C PHE A 81 3.36 9.57 5.97
N VAL A 82 4.47 9.04 6.47
CA VAL A 82 4.89 7.65 6.22
C VAL A 82 4.85 6.90 7.55
N GLN A 83 4.18 5.75 7.57
CA GLN A 83 4.16 4.86 8.73
C GLN A 83 4.63 3.49 8.30
N VAL A 84 5.48 2.86 9.12
CA VAL A 84 5.89 1.47 8.97
C VAL A 84 5.33 0.70 10.16
N LEU A 85 4.62 -0.39 9.86
CA LEU A 85 4.00 -1.26 10.86
C LEU A 85 4.57 -2.66 10.71
N THR A 86 4.83 -3.32 11.83
CA THR A 86 5.31 -4.71 11.87
C THR A 86 4.37 -5.56 12.72
N ARG A 87 4.33 -6.87 12.43
CA ARG A 87 3.77 -7.86 13.34
C ARG A 87 4.95 -8.57 14.01
N GLU A 88 5.35 -8.07 15.17
CA GLU A 88 6.25 -8.75 16.12
C GLU A 88 5.43 -9.48 17.19
#